data_AF-A0A7X9PZ54-F1
#
_entry.id   AF-A0A7X9PZ54-F1
#
_cell.length_a   1.000
_cell.length_b   1.000
_cell.length_c   1.000
_cell.angle_alpha   90.00
_cell.angle_beta   90.00
_cell.angle_gamma   90.00
#
_symmetry.space_group_name_H-M   'P 1'
#
loop_
_entity.id
_entity.type
_entity.pdbx_description
1 polymer ?
#
loop_
_entity_poly.entity_id
_entity_poly.type
_entity_poly.pdbx_seq_one_letter_code
_entity_poly.pdbx_strand_id
1 'polypeptide(L)'
;MARKEQLFMCGECGFQSPTWSGRCPSCGEWGSLVEVTLSAAPARRDKKVEPLLISEVALPERRPSGIAEFDRVLGGGFVPGTVTLLGGEPGVGKSTLLLQACAEMAAAGRKVLYVSGEESLSQVAIRAKRIGRGGGGDLGMISSTAIEDSLGPVEGCSVAVFDSVQSFTAEDGGGFPGTPSQVRAVAQKIIERSKASAV
;
A
#
# COMPACT_ATOMS: atom_id res chain seq x y z
N MET A 1 10.67 -39.80 8.31
CA MET A 1 11.10 -38.43 7.94
C MET A 1 10.46 -38.11 6.59
N ALA A 2 9.52 -37.18 6.54
CA ALA A 2 8.82 -36.83 5.30
C ALA A 2 9.75 -36.01 4.39
N ARG A 3 10.02 -36.52 3.19
CA ARG A 3 10.85 -35.87 2.18
C ARG A 3 10.09 -34.64 1.67
N LYS A 4 10.63 -33.42 1.81
CA LYS A 4 10.03 -32.22 1.24
C LYS A 4 9.91 -32.43 -0.28
N GLU A 5 8.69 -32.38 -0.81
CA GLU A 5 8.46 -32.40 -2.26
C GLU A 5 9.01 -31.11 -2.84
N GLN A 6 10.15 -31.20 -3.53
CA GLN A 6 10.73 -30.09 -4.28
C GLN A 6 10.04 -30.05 -5.65
N LEU A 7 9.42 -28.91 -5.97
CA LEU A 7 8.79 -28.66 -7.25
C LEU A 7 9.59 -27.59 -7.98
N PHE A 8 9.89 -27.81 -9.26
CA PHE A 8 10.53 -26.83 -10.13
C PHE A 8 9.52 -26.34 -11.15
N MET A 9 9.45 -25.03 -11.37
CA MET A 9 8.55 -24.42 -12.34
C MET A 9 9.36 -23.59 -13.34
N CYS A 10 9.05 -23.74 -14.62
CA CYS A 10 9.63 -22.91 -15.66
C CYS A 10 9.01 -21.51 -15.60
N GLY A 11 9.83 -20.48 -15.42
CA GLY A 11 9.40 -19.08 -15.42
C GLY A 11 8.84 -18.61 -16.77
N GLU A 12 9.18 -19.30 -17.87
CA GLU A 12 8.77 -18.90 -19.23
C GLU A 12 7.44 -19.54 -19.67
N CYS A 13 7.25 -20.84 -19.41
CA CYS A 13 6.08 -21.57 -19.89
C CYS A 13 5.22 -22.21 -18.79
N GLY A 14 5.61 -22.08 -17.51
CA GLY A 14 4.88 -22.64 -16.38
C GLY A 14 5.00 -24.16 -16.23
N PHE A 15 5.81 -24.84 -17.06
CA PHE A 15 6.04 -26.29 -16.95
C PHE A 15 6.57 -26.66 -15.56
N GLN A 16 5.98 -27.69 -14.95
CA GLN A 16 6.33 -28.16 -13.62
C GLN A 16 7.06 -29.49 -13.68
N SER A 17 8.11 -29.63 -12.89
CA SER A 17 8.92 -30.84 -12.80
C SER A 17 9.29 -31.13 -11.34
N PRO A 18 9.26 -32.39 -10.88
CA PRO A 18 9.76 -32.78 -9.56
C PRO A 18 11.29 -32.83 -9.49
N THR A 19 11.97 -32.73 -10.63
CA THR A 19 13.43 -32.76 -10.73
C THR A 19 13.94 -31.56 -11.49
N TRP A 20 15.00 -30.94 -10.99
CA TRP A 20 15.65 -29.85 -11.69
C TRP A 20 16.32 -30.34 -12.97
N SER A 21 16.23 -29.53 -14.03
CA SER A 21 17.03 -29.67 -15.24
C SER A 21 17.50 -28.29 -15.69
N GLY A 22 18.73 -28.20 -16.21
CA GLY A 22 19.27 -26.93 -16.72
C GLY A 22 18.48 -26.35 -17.90
N ARG A 23 17.66 -27.17 -18.57
CA ARG A 23 16.80 -26.81 -19.70
C ARG A 23 15.35 -27.24 -19.43
N CYS A 24 14.39 -26.37 -19.75
CA CYS A 24 12.97 -26.72 -19.65
C CYS A 24 12.60 -27.78 -20.70
N PRO A 25 12.00 -28.93 -20.31
CA PRO A 25 11.56 -29.96 -21.25
C PRO A 25 10.41 -29.52 -22.18
N SER A 26 9.62 -28.52 -21.77
CA SER A 26 8.43 -28.08 -22.51
C SER A 26 8.75 -26.98 -23.53
N CYS A 27 9.41 -25.90 -23.11
CA CYS A 27 9.74 -24.79 -24.02
C CYS A 27 11.19 -24.79 -24.51
N GLY A 28 12.06 -25.63 -23.94
CA GLY A 28 13.46 -25.71 -24.32
C GLY A 28 14.35 -24.60 -23.76
N GLU A 29 13.82 -23.71 -22.91
CA GLU A 29 14.55 -22.56 -22.38
C GLU A 29 15.55 -22.95 -21.29
N TRP A 30 16.76 -22.41 -21.33
CA TRP A 30 17.83 -22.72 -20.37
C TRP A 30 17.72 -21.84 -19.12
N GLY A 31 18.03 -22.40 -17.96
CA GLY A 31 18.03 -21.67 -16.68
C GLY A 31 16.65 -21.17 -16.21
N SER A 32 15.58 -21.52 -16.93
CA SER A 32 14.22 -21.04 -16.64
C SER A 32 13.52 -21.81 -15.52
N LEU A 33 14.02 -22.99 -15.13
CA LEU A 33 13.45 -23.83 -14.07
C LEU A 33 13.91 -23.32 -12.70
N VAL A 34 12.98 -22.72 -11.96
CA VAL A 34 13.19 -22.23 -10.59
C VAL A 34 12.51 -23.16 -9.59
N GLU A 35 13.14 -23.35 -8.43
CA GLU A 35 12.54 -24.12 -7.33
C GLU A 35 11.37 -23.32 -6.75
N VAL A 36 10.20 -23.93 -6.68
CA VAL A 36 8.98 -23.38 -6.10
C VAL A 36 8.66 -24.18 -4.85
N THR A 37 8.60 -23.50 -3.72
CA THR A 37 8.06 -24.10 -2.50
C THR A 37 6.54 -24.00 -2.59
N LEU A 38 5.86 -25.13 -2.69
CA LEU A 38 4.41 -25.18 -2.47
C LEU A 38 4.16 -24.84 -1.00
N SER A 39 3.85 -23.58 -0.71
CA SER A 39 3.25 -23.25 0.58
C SER A 39 1.86 -23.89 0.60
N ALA A 40 1.53 -24.54 1.71
CA ALA A 40 0.16 -25.00 1.92
C ALA A 40 -0.76 -23.79 1.71
N ALA A 41 -1.74 -23.91 0.81
CA ALA A 41 -2.77 -22.89 0.67
C ALA A 41 -3.31 -22.60 2.08
N PRO A 42 -3.42 -21.32 2.50
CA PRO A 42 -3.93 -21.00 3.81
C PRO A 42 -5.27 -21.73 3.98
N ALA A 43 -5.40 -22.49 5.07
CA ALA A 43 -6.61 -23.27 5.33
C ALA A 43 -7.82 -22.35 5.12
N ARG A 44 -8.63 -22.65 4.09
CA ARG A 44 -9.87 -21.92 3.83
C ARG A 44 -10.69 -22.05 5.10
N ARG A 45 -10.81 -20.96 5.85
CA ARG A 45 -11.78 -20.89 6.94
C ARG A 45 -13.13 -21.03 6.27
N ASP A 46 -13.82 -22.13 6.51
CA ASP A 46 -15.23 -22.32 6.16
C ASP A 46 -16.09 -21.38 7.03
N LYS A 47 -15.91 -20.08 6.85
CA LYS A 47 -16.86 -19.09 7.33
C LYS A 47 -18.02 -19.14 6.35
N LYS A 48 -19.15 -19.71 6.77
CA LYS A 48 -20.41 -19.53 6.05
C LYS A 48 -20.66 -18.01 5.97
N VAL A 49 -20.55 -17.46 4.77
CA VAL A 49 -20.89 -16.07 4.48
C VAL A 49 -22.35 -16.08 4.04
N GLU A 50 -23.24 -15.59 4.90
CA GLU A 50 -24.64 -15.36 4.52
C GLU A 50 -24.77 -13.98 3.86
N PRO A 51 -25.57 -13.85 2.79
CA PRO A 51 -25.81 -12.56 2.17
C PRO A 51 -26.60 -11.66 3.12
N LEU A 52 -26.18 -10.41 3.26
CA LEU A 52 -26.90 -9.36 3.97
C LEU A 52 -27.59 -8.44 2.98
N LEU A 53 -28.77 -7.91 3.35
CA LEU A 53 -29.39 -6.85 2.57
C LEU A 53 -28.62 -5.54 2.76
N ILE A 54 -28.56 -4.71 1.72
CA ILE A 54 -27.89 -3.39 1.79
C ILE A 54 -28.45 -2.54 2.95
N SER A 55 -29.75 -2.63 3.22
CA SER A 55 -30.42 -1.93 4.32
C SER A 55 -29.96 -2.36 5.72
N GLU A 56 -29.31 -3.52 5.83
CA GLU A 56 -28.85 -4.10 7.09
C GLU A 56 -27.36 -3.83 7.34
N VAL A 57 -26.65 -3.27 6.35
CA VAL A 57 -25.21 -2.97 6.46
C VAL A 57 -25.02 -1.60 7.11
N ALA A 58 -24.40 -1.57 8.30
CA ALA A 58 -24.01 -0.33 8.94
C ALA A 58 -22.99 0.44 8.09
N LEU A 59 -23.24 1.73 7.89
CA LEU A 59 -22.31 2.59 7.14
C LEU A 59 -21.10 2.94 8.02
N PRO A 60 -19.88 2.92 7.45
CA PRO A 60 -18.68 3.29 8.19
C PRO A 60 -18.68 4.80 8.50
N GLU A 61 -18.17 5.16 9.68
CA GLU A 61 -17.92 6.55 10.02
C GLU A 61 -16.76 7.10 9.19
N ARG A 62 -17.02 8.16 8.43
CA ARG A 62 -16.02 8.81 7.58
C ARG A 62 -15.10 9.71 8.39
N ARG A 63 -13.87 9.88 7.90
CA ARG A 63 -12.84 10.75 8.46
C ARG A 63 -12.67 11.98 7.55
N PRO A 64 -13.28 13.13 7.87
CA PRO A 64 -13.16 14.34 7.06
C PRO A 64 -11.70 14.75 6.96
N SER A 65 -11.29 15.21 5.77
CA SER A 65 -9.99 15.80 5.52
C SER A 65 -9.87 17.20 6.10
N GLY A 66 -10.99 17.87 6.40
CA GLY A 66 -11.03 19.26 6.85
C GLY A 66 -10.99 20.28 5.70
N ILE A 67 -10.91 19.81 4.45
CA ILE A 67 -10.98 20.64 3.25
C ILE A 67 -12.33 20.38 2.58
N ALA A 68 -13.24 21.35 2.66
CA ALA A 68 -14.65 21.17 2.28
C ALA A 68 -14.86 20.60 0.85
N GLU A 69 -14.20 21.17 -0.16
CA GLU A 69 -14.33 20.68 -1.55
C GLU A 69 -13.69 19.30 -1.74
N PHE A 70 -12.64 18.98 -0.99
CA PHE A 70 -12.02 17.66 -1.06
C PHE A 70 -12.93 16.62 -0.41
N ASP A 71 -13.50 16.94 0.76
CA ASP A 71 -14.49 16.09 1.42
C ASP A 71 -15.74 15.89 0.55
N ARG A 72 -16.18 16.91 -0.18
CA ARG A 72 -17.27 16.79 -1.15
C ARG A 72 -16.96 15.77 -2.23
N VAL A 73 -15.74 15.76 -2.79
CA VAL A 73 -15.29 14.76 -3.78
C VAL A 73 -15.23 13.37 -3.16
N LEU A 74 -14.79 13.24 -1.92
CA LEU A 74 -14.71 11.97 -1.20
C LEU A 74 -16.07 11.45 -0.68
N GLY A 75 -17.14 12.25 -0.79
CA GLY A 75 -18.46 11.92 -0.23
C GLY A 75 -18.54 12.06 1.29
N GLY A 76 -17.84 13.04 1.86
CA GLY A 76 -17.81 13.39 3.29
C GLY A 76 -16.50 13.05 4.00
N GLY A 77 -15.48 12.56 3.28
CA GLY A 77 -14.17 12.21 3.84
C GLY A 77 -13.78 10.74 3.63
N PHE A 78 -12.63 10.37 4.17
CA PHE A 78 -12.02 9.05 3.98
C PHE A 78 -12.80 7.95 4.70
N VAL A 79 -12.93 6.79 4.04
CA VAL A 79 -13.54 5.59 4.63
C VAL A 79 -12.45 4.73 5.26
N PRO A 80 -12.56 4.34 6.53
CA PRO A 80 -11.60 3.44 7.18
C PRO A 80 -11.35 2.15 6.38
N GLY A 81 -10.09 1.72 6.28
CA GLY A 81 -9.72 0.48 5.61
C GLY A 81 -9.87 0.51 4.09
N THR A 82 -9.86 1.72 3.51
CA THR A 82 -9.90 1.93 2.06
C THR A 82 -8.68 2.72 1.60
N VAL A 83 -8.32 2.53 0.33
CA VAL A 83 -7.22 3.25 -0.30
C VAL A 83 -7.81 4.21 -1.33
N THR A 84 -7.41 5.48 -1.25
CA THR A 84 -7.78 6.52 -2.22
C THR A 84 -6.54 6.90 -3.03
N LEU A 85 -6.64 6.82 -4.36
CA LEU A 85 -5.58 7.26 -5.26
C LEU A 85 -5.84 8.69 -5.75
N LEU A 86 -4.94 9.61 -5.44
CA LEU A 86 -4.96 10.96 -5.98
C LEU A 86 -4.07 11.04 -7.22
N GLY A 87 -4.69 11.00 -8.40
CA GLY A 87 -4.02 11.17 -9.69
C GLY A 87 -3.96 12.63 -10.14
N GLY A 88 -3.00 12.95 -11.01
CA GLY A 88 -2.87 14.28 -11.62
C GLY A 88 -1.47 14.53 -12.15
N GLU A 89 -1.33 15.54 -13.01
CA GLU A 89 -0.04 15.91 -13.61
C GLU A 89 1.02 16.26 -12.55
N PRO A 90 2.32 16.03 -12.82
CA PRO A 90 3.39 16.56 -11.98
C PRO A 90 3.23 18.08 -11.79
N GLY A 91 3.42 18.57 -10.56
CA GLY A 91 3.32 20.00 -10.26
C GLY A 91 1.90 20.56 -10.06
N VAL A 92 0.82 19.80 -10.31
CA VAL A 92 -0.57 20.27 -10.10
C VAL A 92 -0.93 20.54 -8.63
N GLY A 93 -0.06 20.15 -7.69
CA GLY A 93 -0.22 20.42 -6.26
C GLY A 93 -0.75 19.26 -5.42
N LYS A 94 -0.70 18.00 -5.90
CA LYS A 94 -1.14 16.80 -5.16
C LYS A 94 -0.55 16.70 -3.76
N SER A 95 0.78 16.72 -3.65
CA SER A 95 1.51 16.66 -2.38
C SER A 95 1.13 17.83 -1.45
N THR A 96 0.91 19.02 -2.01
CA THR A 96 0.50 20.19 -1.22
C THR A 96 -0.90 20.01 -0.66
N LEU A 97 -1.85 19.55 -1.47
CA LEU A 97 -3.22 19.24 -1.04
C LEU A 97 -3.24 18.14 0.04
N LEU A 98 -2.48 17.07 -0.16
CA LEU A 98 -2.38 15.98 0.79
C LEU A 98 -1.74 16.41 2.11
N LEU A 99 -0.68 17.22 2.06
CA LEU A 99 -0.02 17.75 3.25
C LEU A 99 -0.93 18.73 4.01
N GLN A 100 -1.73 19.55 3.29
CA GLN A 100 -2.78 20.38 3.88
C GLN A 100 -3.82 19.52 4.61
N ALA A 101 -4.39 18.51 3.94
CA ALA A 101 -5.36 17.60 4.54
C ALA A 101 -4.78 16.89 5.78
N CYS A 102 -3.53 16.43 5.72
CA CYS A 102 -2.87 15.82 6.87
C CYS A 102 -2.77 16.78 8.06
N ALA A 103 -2.43 18.04 7.80
CA ALA A 103 -2.34 19.06 8.85
C ALA A 103 -3.71 19.41 9.46
N GLU A 104 -4.77 19.50 8.65
CA GLU A 104 -6.16 19.69 9.14
C GLU A 104 -6.59 18.54 10.04
N MET A 105 -6.39 17.30 9.58
CA MET A 105 -6.79 16.10 10.32
C MET A 105 -6.03 15.97 11.63
N ALA A 106 -4.73 16.26 11.62
CA ALA A 106 -3.92 16.29 12.83
C ALA A 106 -4.39 17.38 13.80
N ALA A 107 -4.68 18.59 13.31
CA ALA A 107 -5.22 19.68 14.13
C ALA A 107 -6.60 19.35 14.73
N ALA A 108 -7.40 18.50 14.07
CA ALA A 108 -8.64 17.94 14.59
C ALA A 108 -8.43 16.78 15.59
N GLY A 109 -7.19 16.52 16.04
CA GLY A 109 -6.85 15.51 17.03
C GLY A 109 -6.71 14.09 16.48
N ARG A 110 -6.67 13.91 15.15
CA ARG A 110 -6.45 12.59 14.55
C ARG A 110 -4.95 12.29 14.48
N LYS A 111 -4.59 11.02 14.69
CA LYS A 111 -3.24 10.52 14.43
C LYS A 111 -3.05 10.33 12.93
N VAL A 112 -2.13 11.05 12.30
CA VAL A 112 -1.89 11.04 10.86
C VAL A 112 -0.44 10.72 10.57
N LEU A 113 -0.18 9.95 9.53
CA LEU A 113 1.18 9.62 9.09
C LEU A 113 1.40 10.07 7.63
N TYR A 114 2.40 10.90 7.40
CA TYR A 114 2.84 11.28 6.06
C TYR A 114 4.14 10.55 5.71
N VAL A 115 4.09 9.66 4.72
CA VAL A 115 5.23 8.89 4.24
C VAL A 115 5.68 9.49 2.91
N SER A 116 6.90 9.99 2.88
CA SER A 116 7.54 10.54 1.70
C SER A 116 8.59 9.57 1.16
N GLY A 117 8.50 9.25 -0.14
CA GLY A 117 9.56 8.53 -0.85
C GLY A 117 10.42 9.43 -1.75
N GLU A 118 9.97 10.65 -2.04
CA GLU A 118 10.68 11.59 -2.92
C GLU A 118 11.46 12.67 -2.16
N GLU A 119 10.88 13.20 -1.09
CA GLU A 119 11.43 14.32 -0.32
C GLU A 119 11.95 13.88 1.05
N SER A 120 13.02 14.52 1.51
CA SER A 120 13.51 14.36 2.89
C SER A 120 12.56 14.98 3.91
N LEU A 121 12.64 14.52 5.17
CA LEU A 121 11.84 15.05 6.27
C LEU A 121 11.96 16.58 6.42
N SER A 122 13.15 17.14 6.22
CA SER A 122 13.39 18.58 6.34
C SER A 122 12.67 19.37 5.23
N GLN A 123 12.63 18.85 4.00
CA GLN A 123 11.90 19.46 2.89
C GLN A 123 10.38 19.44 3.13
N VAL A 124 9.83 18.31 3.54
CA VAL A 124 8.41 18.18 3.88
C VAL A 124 8.06 19.11 5.06
N ALA A 125 8.89 19.16 6.10
CA ALA A 125 8.67 20.01 7.27
C ALA A 125 8.65 21.51 6.92
N ILE A 126 9.50 21.98 5.99
CA ILE A 126 9.47 23.37 5.51
C ILE A 126 8.12 23.67 4.84
N ARG A 127 7.62 22.76 4.01
CA ARG A 127 6.32 22.91 3.33
C ARG A 127 5.17 22.91 4.33
N ALA A 128 5.16 21.98 5.27
CA ALA A 128 4.16 21.88 6.32
C ALA A 128 4.09 23.16 7.17
N LYS A 129 5.25 23.74 7.51
CA LYS A 129 5.32 25.02 8.24
C LYS A 129 4.75 26.19 7.42
N ARG A 130 5.05 26.26 6.12
CA ARG A 130 4.52 27.31 5.21
C ARG A 130 3.01 27.26 5.05
N ILE A 131 2.42 26.07 5.10
CA ILE A 131 0.97 25.87 5.08
C ILE A 131 0.29 26.45 6.34
N GLY A 132 1.06 26.90 7.35
CA GLY A 132 0.57 27.71 8.45
C GLY A 132 -0.14 26.92 9.56
N ARG A 133 -0.07 25.59 9.51
CA ARG A 133 -0.78 24.69 10.45
C ARG A 133 0.14 23.78 11.29
N GLY A 134 1.45 24.02 11.25
CA GLY A 134 2.47 23.17 11.87
C GLY A 134 2.64 23.32 13.39
N GLY A 135 1.55 23.44 14.16
CA GLY A 135 1.62 23.71 15.61
C GLY A 135 0.71 22.88 16.52
N GLY A 136 -0.16 22.02 15.99
CA GLY A 136 -1.06 21.21 16.82
C GLY A 136 -1.47 19.92 16.11
N GLY A 137 -1.39 18.81 16.83
CA GLY A 137 -1.81 17.49 16.34
C GLY A 137 -0.69 16.46 16.23
N ASP A 138 -1.08 15.20 16.14
CA ASP A 138 -0.19 14.04 16.01
C ASP A 138 0.05 13.73 14.51
N LEU A 139 0.80 14.60 13.82
CA LEU A 139 1.26 14.39 12.44
C LEU A 139 2.67 13.79 12.44
N GLY A 140 2.75 12.46 12.30
CA GLY A 140 3.99 11.74 12.07
C GLY A 140 4.49 11.90 10.63
N MET A 141 5.81 11.85 10.44
CA MET A 141 6.43 11.86 9.11
C MET A 141 7.49 10.77 9.00
N ILE A 142 7.52 10.07 7.86
CA ILE A 142 8.55 9.10 7.49
C ILE A 142 9.13 9.51 6.14
N SER A 143 10.44 9.36 5.98
CA SER A 143 11.13 9.48 4.71
C SER A 143 11.82 8.14 4.44
N SER A 144 11.24 7.31 3.59
CA SER A 144 11.84 6.04 3.16
C SER A 144 11.37 5.70 1.75
N THR A 145 12.22 5.02 1.00
CA THR A 145 11.89 4.44 -0.31
C THR A 145 11.42 2.99 -0.20
N ALA A 146 11.73 2.26 0.87
CA ALA A 146 11.20 0.91 1.08
C ALA A 146 9.81 1.00 1.73
N ILE A 147 8.79 0.40 1.11
CA ILE A 147 7.43 0.48 1.64
C ILE A 147 7.32 -0.24 2.99
N GLU A 148 8.07 -1.32 3.18
CA GLU A 148 8.12 -2.14 4.38
C GLU A 148 8.39 -1.34 5.66
N ASP A 149 9.29 -0.35 5.59
CA ASP A 149 9.65 0.54 6.72
C ASP A 149 8.46 1.34 7.25
N SER A 150 7.46 1.58 6.39
CA SER A 150 6.31 2.43 6.70
C SER A 150 5.06 1.64 7.10
N LEU A 151 4.95 0.35 6.76
CA LEU A 151 3.74 -0.43 7.01
C LEU A 151 3.45 -0.67 8.49
N GLY A 152 4.49 -0.82 9.33
CA GLY A 152 4.33 -0.96 10.77
C GLY A 152 3.82 0.32 11.45
N PRO A 153 4.50 1.47 11.27
CA PRO A 153 4.08 2.75 11.84
C PRO A 153 2.68 3.25 11.46
N VAL A 154 2.12 2.77 10.35
CA VAL A 154 0.74 3.06 9.92
C VAL A 154 -0.30 2.55 10.93
N GLU A 155 0.03 1.52 11.71
CA GLU A 155 -0.90 0.92 12.66
C GLU A 155 -1.36 1.91 13.75
N GLY A 156 -2.69 2.01 13.92
CA GLY A 156 -3.32 2.95 14.85
C GLY A 156 -3.43 4.39 14.34
N CYS A 157 -2.96 4.70 13.12
CA CYS A 157 -3.25 5.97 12.48
C CYS A 157 -4.71 6.03 12.02
N SER A 158 -5.28 7.23 12.02
CA SER A 158 -6.57 7.50 11.39
C SER A 158 -6.46 7.61 9.87
N VAL A 159 -5.33 8.09 9.35
CA VAL A 159 -5.03 8.17 7.92
C VAL A 159 -3.53 8.07 7.75
N ALA A 160 -3.09 7.40 6.69
CA ALA A 160 -1.72 7.44 6.21
C ALA A 160 -1.68 7.90 4.75
N VAL A 161 -0.72 8.76 4.42
CA VAL A 161 -0.46 9.25 3.06
C VAL A 161 0.88 8.73 2.59
N PHE A 162 0.93 8.25 1.34
CA PHE A 162 2.15 7.79 0.68
C PHE A 162 2.41 8.67 -0.54
N ASP A 163 3.40 9.56 -0.44
CA ASP A 163 3.75 10.53 -1.46
C ASP A 163 5.18 10.28 -1.99
N SER A 164 5.36 9.75 -3.19
CA SER A 164 4.36 9.29 -4.16
C SER A 164 4.58 7.81 -4.46
N VAL A 165 3.53 7.08 -4.83
CA VAL A 165 3.59 5.61 -4.97
C VAL A 165 4.73 5.12 -5.88
N GLN A 166 5.10 5.89 -6.92
CA GLN A 166 6.20 5.56 -7.84
C GLN A 166 7.59 5.63 -7.22
N SER A 167 7.79 6.36 -6.12
CA SER A 167 9.10 6.46 -5.46
C SER A 167 9.39 5.30 -4.51
N PHE A 168 8.38 4.49 -4.19
CA PHE A 168 8.54 3.37 -3.28
C PHE A 168 8.96 2.09 -4.02
N THR A 169 9.67 1.24 -3.29
CA THR A 169 10.03 -0.12 -3.68
C THR A 169 9.42 -1.09 -2.69
N ALA A 170 8.94 -2.22 -3.21
CA ALA A 170 8.59 -3.41 -2.46
C ALA A 170 9.68 -4.46 -2.65
N GLU A 171 10.09 -5.15 -1.58
CA GLU A 171 11.16 -6.16 -1.61
C GLU A 171 10.82 -7.36 -2.52
N ASP A 172 9.55 -7.75 -2.57
CA ASP A 172 9.02 -8.81 -3.43
C ASP A 172 8.58 -8.29 -4.82
N GLY A 173 8.67 -6.97 -5.04
CA GLY A 173 8.47 -6.35 -6.33
C GLY A 173 9.68 -6.59 -7.22
N GLY A 174 9.49 -7.25 -8.36
CA GLY A 174 10.53 -7.28 -9.39
C GLY A 174 10.70 -5.90 -10.04
N GLY A 175 11.93 -5.48 -10.29
CA GLY A 175 12.26 -4.29 -11.07
C GLY A 175 12.55 -3.03 -10.23
N PHE A 176 12.82 -1.92 -10.93
CA PHE A 176 13.20 -0.64 -10.33
C PHE A 176 11.98 0.19 -9.88
N PRO A 177 12.12 1.08 -8.87
CA PRO A 177 11.05 1.99 -8.48
C PRO A 177 10.48 2.76 -9.67
N GLY A 178 9.18 2.98 -9.65
CA GLY A 178 8.42 3.64 -10.70
C GLY A 178 8.03 2.76 -11.88
N THR A 179 8.54 1.52 -11.97
CA THR A 179 8.03 0.55 -12.95
C THR A 179 6.60 0.12 -12.60
N PRO A 180 5.76 -0.26 -13.59
CA PRO A 180 4.40 -0.73 -13.32
C PRO A 180 4.35 -1.91 -12.34
N SER A 181 5.33 -2.82 -12.39
CA SER A 181 5.42 -3.97 -11.47
C SER A 181 5.65 -3.52 -10.03
N GLN A 182 6.61 -2.61 -9.79
CA GLN A 182 6.87 -2.06 -8.46
C GLN A 182 5.68 -1.27 -7.91
N VAL A 183 5.07 -0.39 -8.72
CA VAL A 183 3.90 0.39 -8.30
C VAL A 183 2.74 -0.51 -7.88
N ARG A 184 2.48 -1.60 -8.63
CA ARG A 184 1.44 -2.57 -8.26
C ARG A 184 1.78 -3.32 -6.97
N ALA A 185 3.02 -3.75 -6.79
CA ALA A 185 3.45 -4.45 -5.58
C ALA A 185 3.30 -3.57 -4.33
N VAL A 186 3.77 -2.31 -4.41
CA VAL A 186 3.59 -1.31 -3.36
C VAL A 186 2.11 -1.06 -3.07
N ALA A 187 1.30 -0.81 -4.11
CA ALA A 187 -0.14 -0.58 -3.93
C ALA A 187 -0.85 -1.77 -3.28
N GLN A 188 -0.48 -3.01 -3.64
CA GLN A 188 -1.03 -4.20 -3.04
C GLN A 188 -0.73 -4.27 -1.53
N LYS A 189 0.52 -4.02 -1.12
CA LYS A 189 0.90 -3.99 0.30
C LYS A 189 0.14 -2.93 1.09
N ILE A 190 -0.05 -1.73 0.51
CA ILE A 190 -0.83 -0.65 1.12
C ILE A 190 -2.30 -1.08 1.31
N ILE A 191 -2.92 -1.70 0.30
CA ILE A 191 -4.30 -2.19 0.37
C ILE A 191 -4.45 -3.27 1.45
N GLU A 192 -3.53 -4.23 1.50
CA GLU A 192 -3.54 -5.30 2.50
C GLU A 192 -3.42 -4.73 3.91
N ARG A 193 -2.50 -3.78 4.12
CA ARG A 193 -2.32 -3.11 5.41
C ARG A 193 -3.53 -2.28 5.81
N SER A 194 -4.10 -1.49 4.90
CA SER A 194 -5.29 -0.67 5.16
C SER A 194 -6.48 -1.53 5.59
N LYS A 195 -6.74 -2.63 4.89
CA LYS A 195 -7.82 -3.57 5.25
C LYS A 195 -7.59 -4.27 6.59
N ALA A 196 -6.34 -4.64 6.91
CA ALA A 196 -6.01 -5.33 8.14
C ALA A 196 -6.11 -4.43 9.38
N SER A 197 -5.76 -3.16 9.25
CA SER A 197 -5.65 -2.22 10.38
C SER A 197 -6.77 -1.16 10.42
N ALA A 198 -7.70 -1.17 9.46
CA ALA A 198 -8.76 -0.17 9.29
C ALA A 198 -8.23 1.28 9.22
N VAL A 199 -7.02 1.45 8.69
CA VAL A 199 -6.37 2.75 8.47
C VAL A 199 -6.79 3.29 7.11
#